data_AF-H0JL75-F1
#
_entry.id   AF-H0JL75-F1
#
_cell.length_a   1.000
_cell.length_b   1.000
_cell.length_c   1.000
_cell.angle_alpha   90.00
_cell.angle_beta   90.00
_cell.angle_gamma   90.00
#
_symmetry.space_group_name_H-M   'P 1'
#
loop_
_entity.id
_entity.type
_entity.pdbx_description
1 polymer ?
#
loop_
_entity_poly.entity_id
_entity_poly.type
_entity_poly.pdbx_seq_one_letter_code
_entity_poly.pdbx_strand_id
1 'polypeptide(L)'
;MGMSAPDEILDSVLDVVNEMPNVDGHGAWREVGPLEWQRICEKHTHATAYIEISTPGDEIEIAHLVADPDPEANKPVFDDGAAADRAREIALDCSLGVTP
;
A
#
# COMPACT_ATOMS: atom_id res chain seq x y z
N MET A 1 -8.23 -21.38 27.94
CA MET A 1 -6.86 -20.82 28.07
C MET A 1 -7.02 -19.32 27.97
N GLY A 2 -6.50 -18.56 28.92
CA GLY A 2 -6.47 -17.10 28.79
C GLY A 2 -5.38 -16.69 27.80
N MET A 3 -5.57 -15.58 27.10
CA MET A 3 -4.52 -14.96 26.29
C MET A 3 -3.38 -14.49 27.21
N SER A 4 -2.15 -14.50 26.70
CA SER A 4 -0.99 -13.98 27.44
C SER A 4 -1.03 -12.45 27.41
N ALA A 5 -0.35 -11.78 28.36
CA ALA A 5 -0.27 -10.31 28.33
C ALA A 5 0.40 -9.77 27.05
N PRO A 6 1.49 -10.39 26.53
CA PRO A 6 2.02 -10.04 25.21
C PRO A 6 1.00 -10.15 24.07
N ASP A 7 0.18 -11.19 24.06
CA ASP A 7 -0.82 -11.46 23.04
C ASP A 7 -1.94 -10.40 23.06
N GLU A 8 -2.44 -10.04 24.25
CA GLU A 8 -3.44 -8.96 24.41
C GLU A 8 -2.89 -7.58 23.95
N ILE A 9 -1.62 -7.31 24.23
CA ILE A 9 -0.95 -6.08 23.78
C ILE A 9 -0.78 -6.10 22.26
N LEU A 10 -0.35 -7.23 21.70
CA LEU A 10 -0.16 -7.36 20.26
C LEU A 10 -1.48 -7.15 19.51
N ASP A 11 -2.56 -7.76 19.97
CA ASP A 11 -3.90 -7.61 19.39
C ASP A 11 -4.35 -6.13 19.41
N SER A 12 -4.14 -5.46 20.55
CA SER A 12 -4.41 -4.02 20.68
C SER A 12 -3.58 -3.14 19.74
N VAL A 13 -2.34 -3.52 19.46
CA VAL A 13 -1.47 -2.80 18.52
C VAL A 13 -1.93 -3.06 17.08
N LEU A 14 -2.32 -4.29 16.74
CA LEU A 14 -2.84 -4.64 15.41
C LEU A 14 -4.13 -3.89 15.08
N ASP A 15 -5.01 -3.66 16.06
CA ASP A 15 -6.18 -2.80 15.90
C ASP A 15 -5.79 -1.37 15.49
N VAL A 16 -4.76 -0.80 16.13
CA VAL A 16 -4.26 0.54 15.75
C VAL A 16 -3.64 0.52 14.35
N VAL A 17 -2.90 -0.54 13.99
CA VAL A 17 -2.31 -0.69 12.65
C VAL A 17 -3.39 -0.72 11.57
N ASN A 18 -4.54 -1.35 11.83
CA ASN A 18 -5.67 -1.38 10.90
C ASN A 18 -6.30 0.01 10.66
N GLU A 19 -6.13 0.94 11.59
CA GLU A 19 -6.61 2.32 11.47
C GLU A 19 -5.57 3.28 10.88
N MET A 20 -4.32 2.84 10.71
CA MET A 20 -3.26 3.70 10.15
C MET A 20 -3.51 3.98 8.67
N PRO A 21 -3.13 5.19 8.19
CA PRO A 21 -3.12 5.46 6.76
C PRO A 21 -2.17 4.50 6.05
N ASN A 22 -2.53 4.11 4.84
CA ASN A 22 -1.68 3.27 3.99
C ASN A 22 -0.34 3.94 3.73
N VAL A 23 0.69 3.12 3.52
CA VAL A 23 1.97 3.58 3.00
C VAL A 23 1.77 4.04 1.55
N ASP A 24 2.38 5.17 1.18
CA ASP A 24 2.29 5.69 -0.20
C ASP A 24 2.61 4.60 -1.22
N GLY A 25 1.71 4.41 -2.19
CA GLY A 25 1.87 3.41 -3.24
C GLY A 25 1.57 1.97 -2.80
N HIS A 26 1.04 1.75 -1.61
CA HIS A 26 0.72 0.42 -1.07
C HIS A 26 -0.71 0.37 -0.51
N GLY A 27 -1.25 -0.85 -0.43
CA GLY A 27 -2.54 -1.14 0.20
C GLY A 27 -2.49 -1.13 1.73
N ALA A 28 -3.55 -1.66 2.33
CA ALA A 28 -3.63 -1.84 3.77
C ALA A 28 -2.64 -2.91 4.26
N TRP A 29 -2.22 -2.79 5.52
CA TRP A 29 -1.43 -3.82 6.19
C TRP A 29 -2.23 -5.10 6.37
N ARG A 30 -1.57 -6.24 6.19
CA ARG A 30 -2.10 -7.57 6.43
C ARG A 30 -1.09 -8.39 7.22
N GLU A 31 -1.59 -9.08 8.24
CA GLU A 31 -0.79 -10.05 8.98
C GLU A 31 -0.50 -11.31 8.14
N VAL A 32 0.73 -11.77 8.20
CA VAL A 32 1.22 -12.96 7.49
C VAL A 32 2.04 -13.84 8.44
N GLY A 33 2.15 -15.13 8.09
CA GLY A 33 3.08 -16.01 8.79
C GLY A 33 4.55 -15.68 8.48
N PRO A 34 5.51 -16.09 9.34
CA PRO A 34 6.93 -15.78 9.18
C PRO A 34 7.53 -16.28 7.87
N LEU A 35 7.09 -17.43 7.37
CA LEU A 35 7.56 -17.99 6.09
C LEU A 35 7.09 -17.18 4.88
N GLU A 36 5.86 -16.66 4.93
CA GLU A 36 5.34 -15.79 3.87
C GLU A 36 6.06 -14.45 3.91
N TRP A 37 6.22 -13.87 5.10
CA TRP A 37 6.95 -12.62 5.30
C TRP A 37 8.39 -12.70 4.78
N GLN A 38 9.13 -13.76 5.11
CA GLN A 38 10.49 -13.95 4.64
C GLN A 38 10.58 -14.00 3.11
N ARG A 39 9.66 -14.71 2.45
CA ARG A 39 9.60 -14.79 0.97
C ARG A 39 9.24 -13.44 0.34
N ILE A 40 8.47 -12.61 1.03
CA ILE A 40 8.07 -11.28 0.55
C ILE A 40 9.19 -10.27 0.76
N CYS A 41 9.94 -10.34 1.86
CA CYS A 41 11.13 -9.51 2.09
C CYS A 41 12.21 -9.68 1.00
N GLU A 42 12.25 -10.83 0.32
CA GLU A 42 13.11 -11.04 -0.86
C GLU A 42 12.65 -10.24 -2.10
N LYS A 43 11.42 -9.72 -2.11
CA LYS A 43 10.83 -8.93 -3.19
C LYS A 43 10.76 -7.45 -2.80
N HIS A 44 11.58 -6.61 -3.44
CA HIS A 44 11.68 -5.15 -3.16
C HIS A 44 10.42 -4.30 -3.47
N THR A 45 9.30 -4.91 -3.86
CA THR A 45 8.08 -4.21 -4.27
C THR A 45 7.02 -4.09 -3.19
N HIS A 46 7.22 -4.71 -2.02
CA HIS A 46 6.25 -4.70 -0.93
C HIS A 46 6.81 -3.87 0.23
N ALA A 47 5.93 -3.23 0.98
CA ALA A 47 6.29 -2.70 2.29
C ALA A 47 6.13 -3.82 3.33
N THR A 48 7.16 -4.02 4.15
CA THR A 48 7.16 -5.03 5.20
C THR A 48 7.45 -4.38 6.55
N ALA A 49 6.81 -4.89 7.60
CA ALA A 49 7.08 -4.53 8.99
C ALA A 49 6.94 -5.77 9.88
N TYR A 50 7.49 -5.70 11.09
CA TYR A 50 7.22 -6.66 12.13
C TYR A 50 7.05 -5.93 13.46
N ILE A 51 6.24 -6.49 14.35
CA ILE A 51 5.98 -5.98 15.69
C ILE A 51 6.37 -7.08 16.66
N GLU A 52 7.25 -6.75 17.60
CA GLU A 52 7.72 -7.67 18.63
C GLU A 52 7.32 -7.11 20.00
N ILE A 53 6.58 -7.91 20.78
CA ILE A 53 6.20 -7.59 22.15
C ILE A 53 6.92 -8.54 23.10
N SER A 54 7.67 -7.96 24.03
CA SER A 54 8.34 -8.70 25.10
C SER A 54 7.97 -8.14 26.46
N THR A 55 7.57 -9.02 27.38
CA THR A 55 7.31 -8.70 28.79
C THR A 55 8.19 -9.58 29.68
N PRO A 56 8.57 -9.10 30.89
CA PRO A 56 9.40 -9.89 31.78
C PRO A 56 8.69 -11.19 32.22
N GLY A 57 9.23 -12.34 31.79
CA GLY A 57 8.77 -13.66 32.23
C GLY A 57 7.77 -14.35 31.31
N ASP A 58 7.35 -13.72 30.22
CA ASP A 58 6.50 -14.32 29.19
C ASP A 58 7.30 -14.65 27.91
N GLU A 59 6.68 -15.43 27.02
CA GLU A 59 7.20 -15.65 25.67
C GLU A 59 7.04 -14.37 24.82
N ILE A 60 7.93 -14.22 23.83
CA ILE A 60 7.89 -13.09 22.90
C ILE A 60 6.82 -13.36 21.86
N GLU A 61 5.95 -12.38 21.62
CA GLU A 61 4.96 -12.42 20.55
C GLU A 61 5.41 -11.56 19.38
N ILE A 62 5.25 -12.08 18.16
CA ILE A 62 5.69 -11.43 16.93
C ILE A 62 4.60 -11.47 15.86
N ALA A 63 4.13 -10.30 15.43
CA ALA A 63 3.31 -10.17 14.22
C ALA A 63 4.18 -9.74 13.04
N HIS A 64 3.97 -10.38 11.89
CA HIS A 64 4.61 -10.00 10.64
C HIS A 64 3.59 -9.36 9.72
N LEU A 65 3.92 -8.19 9.19
CA LEU A 65 3.01 -7.35 8.41
C LEU A 65 3.55 -7.12 7.01
N VAL A 66 2.63 -7.14 6.05
CA VAL A 66 2.90 -6.81 4.64
C VAL A 66 1.83 -5.86 4.13
N ALA A 67 2.23 -4.87 3.35
CA ALA A 67 1.35 -4.11 2.48
C ALA A 67 1.77 -4.31 1.02
N ASP A 68 0.83 -4.81 0.21
CA ASP A 68 1.03 -5.04 -1.22
C ASP A 68 1.10 -3.71 -1.99
N PRO A 69 1.90 -3.61 -3.06
CA PRO A 69 1.91 -2.41 -3.90
C PRO A 69 0.53 -2.17 -4.51
N ASP A 70 0.05 -0.94 -4.43
CA ASP A 70 -1.22 -0.53 -5.03
C ASP A 70 -1.02 -0.28 -6.54
N PRO A 71 -1.63 -1.11 -7.42
CA PRO A 71 -1.51 -0.93 -8.86
C PRO A 71 -2.17 0.37 -9.36
N GLU A 72 -3.12 0.93 -8.61
CA GLU A 72 -3.81 2.17 -8.96
C GLU A 72 -3.00 3.41 -8.59
N ALA A 73 -2.16 3.33 -7.55
CA ALA A 73 -1.37 4.47 -7.07
C ALA A 73 -0.34 4.98 -8.09
N ASN A 74 0.06 4.15 -9.06
CA ASN A 74 0.99 4.51 -10.13
C ASN A 74 0.33 4.62 -11.51
N LYS A 75 -1.01 4.62 -11.60
CA LYS A 75 -1.65 4.80 -12.91
C LYS A 75 -1.35 6.20 -13.43
N PRO A 76 -0.77 6.31 -14.65
CA PRO A 76 -0.66 7.61 -15.29
C PRO A 76 -2.07 8.18 -15.44
N VAL A 77 -2.29 9.39 -14.92
CA VAL A 77 -3.49 10.15 -15.23
C VAL A 77 -3.34 10.58 -16.69
N PHE A 78 -4.00 9.86 -17.59
CA PHE A 78 -4.14 10.29 -18.98
C PHE A 78 -5.12 11.46 -18.99
N ASP A 79 -4.60 12.68 -19.19
CA ASP A 79 -5.43 13.86 -19.42
C ASP A 79 -5.95 13.83 -20.87
N ASP A 80 -7.02 13.07 -21.07
CA ASP A 80 -7.75 12.99 -22.34
C ASP A 80 -8.37 14.34 -22.73
N GLY A 81 -8.50 15.29 -21.78
CA GLY A 81 -8.96 16.65 -22.03
C GLY A 81 -7.96 17.41 -22.90
N ALA A 82 -6.68 17.40 -22.55
CA ALA A 82 -5.63 18.05 -23.34
C ALA A 82 -5.44 17.43 -24.74
N ALA A 83 -5.78 16.15 -24.91
CA ALA A 83 -5.80 15.49 -26.22
C ALA A 83 -7.04 15.88 -27.04
N ALA A 84 -8.21 15.94 -26.40
CA ALA A 84 -9.46 16.37 -27.04
C ALA A 84 -9.43 17.85 -27.46
N ASP A 85 -8.85 18.71 -26.63
CA ASP A 85 -8.69 20.14 -26.92
C ASP A 85 -7.76 20.36 -28.11
N ARG A 86 -6.63 19.65 -28.18
CA ARG A 86 -5.74 19.70 -29.35
C ARG A 86 -6.40 19.15 -30.62
N ALA A 87 -7.17 18.08 -30.53
CA ALA A 87 -7.90 17.55 -31.68
C ALA A 87 -8.95 18.55 -32.19
N ARG A 88 -9.61 19.28 -31.28
CA ARG A 88 -10.58 20.32 -31.62
C ARG A 88 -9.91 21.55 -32.24
N GLU A 89 -8.76 21.98 -31.72
CA GLU A 89 -7.98 23.09 -32.28
C GLU A 89 -7.50 22.76 -33.70
N ILE A 90 -6.93 21.58 -33.92
CA ILE A 90 -6.49 21.13 -35.26
C ILE A 90 -7.67 21.08 -36.24
N ALA A 91 -8.83 20.61 -35.80
CA ALA A 91 -10.03 20.59 -36.64
C ALA A 91 -10.53 22.01 -36.98
N LEU A 92 -10.44 22.94 -36.02
CA LEU A 92 -10.81 24.34 -36.21
C LEU A 92 -9.84 25.02 -37.20
N ASP A 93 -8.53 24.82 -37.04
CA ASP A 93 -7.50 25.39 -37.93
C ASP A 93 -7.65 24.88 -39.37
N CYS A 94 -7.92 23.58 -39.55
CA CYS A 94 -8.25 23.00 -40.85
C CYS A 94 -9.52 23.65 -41.47
N SER A 95 -10.54 23.92 -40.65
CA SER A 95 -11.79 24.54 -41.12
C SER A 95 -11.65 26.02 -41.48
N LEU A 96 -10.69 26.71 -40.86
CA LEU A 96 -10.38 28.12 -41.09
C LEU A 96 -9.34 28.33 -42.21
N GLY A 97 -8.84 27.25 -42.82
CA GLY A 97 -7.86 27.31 -43.90
C GLY A 97 -6.47 27.75 -43.45
N VAL A 98 -6.19 27.67 -42.14
CA VAL A 98 -4.87 27.95 -41.56
C VAL A 98 -4.14 26.62 -41.47
N THR A 99 -3.26 26.34 -42.43
CA THR A 99 -2.27 25.26 -42.27
C THR A 99 -1.09 25.76 -41.43
N PRO A 100 -0.50 24.91 -40.58
CA PRO A 100 0.68 25.26 -39.80
C PRO A 100 1.87 25.70 -40.66
#